data_AF-A0A9P0HIX2-F1
#
_entry.id   AF-A0A9P0HIX2-F1
#
_cell.length_a   1.000
_cell.length_b   1.000
_cell.length_c   1.000
_cell.angle_alpha   90.00
_cell.angle_beta   90.00
_cell.angle_gamma   90.00
#
_symmetry.space_group_name_H-M   'P 1'
#
loop_
_entity.id
_entity.type
_entity.pdbx_description
1 polymer ?
#
loop_
_entity_poly.entity_id
_entity_poly.type
_entity_poly.pdbx_seq_one_letter_code
_entity_poly.pdbx_strand_id
1 'polypeptide(L)'
;MAEDNISKAIGDPGWNDPPLFSYDSVKNHTKKSSLNRRISNSSMVSNDTQKIIANDDNGKMGPPRLAPMKSTGSSVSTAAPDICNISPQPIELSTVLENLQLTIKELYPNDDEKEVNEIKRRLGLMEKLWNEDKFPTDIKLKLGDISKGLLENDLINCDNLQRSLMVDYTALCSTWMAAIRSLINSKRKNQEKLNES
;
A
#
# COMPACT_ATOMS: atom_id res chain seq x y z
N MET A 1 -33.85 51.44 -30.46
CA MET A 1 -34.74 50.31 -30.12
C MET A 1 -34.11 49.05 -30.69
N ALA A 2 -34.15 47.94 -29.93
CA ALA A 2 -33.49 46.63 -30.10
C ALA A 2 -31.99 46.67 -29.72
N GLU A 3 -31.48 46.23 -28.54
CA GLU A 3 -31.78 45.10 -27.64
C GLU A 3 -31.66 43.72 -28.31
N ASP A 4 -30.43 43.20 -28.39
CA ASP A 4 -30.18 41.76 -28.59
C ASP A 4 -29.44 41.20 -27.36
N ASN A 5 -30.23 40.50 -26.55
CA ASN A 5 -29.90 39.84 -25.30
C ASN A 5 -29.13 38.53 -25.60
N ILE A 6 -27.81 38.53 -25.46
CA ILE A 6 -27.03 37.29 -25.45
C ILE A 6 -27.20 36.66 -24.05
N SER A 7 -28.17 35.77 -23.94
CA SER A 7 -28.32 34.86 -22.81
C SER A 7 -27.12 33.93 -22.78
N LYS A 8 -26.12 34.32 -21.98
CA LYS A 8 -24.97 33.49 -21.63
C LYS A 8 -25.50 32.29 -20.87
N ALA A 9 -25.55 31.15 -21.55
CA ALA A 9 -25.88 29.86 -20.97
C ALA A 9 -25.06 29.67 -19.69
N ILE A 10 -25.76 29.59 -18.56
CA ILE A 10 -25.24 29.15 -17.28
C ILE A 10 -24.82 27.70 -17.49
N GLY A 11 -23.52 27.50 -17.70
CA GLY A 11 -22.90 26.18 -17.65
C GLY A 11 -23.10 25.64 -16.25
N ASP A 12 -23.80 24.52 -16.17
CA ASP A 12 -23.95 23.73 -14.94
C ASP A 12 -22.55 23.53 -14.33
N PRO A 13 -22.28 24.03 -13.11
CA PRO A 13 -20.99 23.84 -12.45
C PRO A 13 -20.78 22.34 -12.33
N GLY A 14 -19.95 21.80 -13.23
CA GLY A 14 -19.68 20.39 -13.30
C GLY A 14 -19.13 19.94 -11.95
N TRP A 15 -19.36 18.67 -11.63
CA TRP A 15 -18.90 18.00 -10.41
C TRP A 15 -17.37 18.02 -10.19
N ASN A 16 -16.63 18.76 -11.01
CA ASN A 16 -15.18 18.89 -11.05
C ASN A 16 -14.69 20.35 -10.88
N ASP A 17 -15.58 21.31 -10.61
CA ASP A 17 -15.15 22.64 -10.19
C ASP A 17 -14.73 22.59 -8.71
N PRO A 18 -13.50 22.99 -8.37
CA PRO A 18 -13.08 23.06 -6.98
C PRO A 18 -13.94 24.08 -6.23
N PRO A 19 -14.24 23.86 -4.93
CA PRO A 19 -15.01 24.82 -4.17
C PRO A 19 -14.29 26.17 -4.17
N LEU A 20 -15.01 27.21 -4.58
CA LEU A 20 -14.55 28.59 -4.44
C LEU A 20 -14.48 28.92 -2.95
N PHE A 21 -13.30 28.75 -2.36
CA PHE A 21 -13.01 29.31 -1.04
C PHE A 21 -12.95 30.83 -1.19
N SER A 22 -14.06 31.51 -0.94
CA SER A 22 -14.05 32.96 -0.74
C SER A 22 -13.15 33.27 0.45
N TYR A 23 -12.01 33.90 0.18
CA TYR A 23 -11.06 34.36 1.19
C TYR A 23 -11.59 35.65 1.85
N ASP A 24 -12.78 35.57 2.45
CA ASP A 24 -13.23 36.63 3.34
C ASP A 24 -12.41 36.54 4.62
N SER A 25 -11.69 37.63 4.88
CA SER A 25 -10.91 37.82 6.10
C SER A 25 -11.80 37.55 7.31
N VAL A 26 -11.47 36.47 8.01
CA VAL A 26 -12.04 36.01 9.28
C VAL A 26 -12.39 37.18 10.22
N LYS A 27 -13.69 37.48 10.34
CA LYS A 27 -14.25 37.97 11.60
C LYS A 27 -14.71 36.75 12.40
N ASN A 28 -14.09 36.60 13.56
CA ASN A 28 -14.23 35.50 14.51
C ASN A 28 -15.69 35.04 14.70
N HIS A 29 -16.01 33.84 14.22
CA HIS A 29 -17.17 33.08 14.69
C HIS A 29 -16.70 31.76 15.29
N THR A 30 -16.60 31.76 16.62
CA THR A 30 -16.41 30.58 17.45
C THR A 30 -17.64 29.68 17.35
N LYS A 31 -17.63 28.74 16.41
CA LYS A 31 -18.51 27.57 16.45
C LYS A 31 -17.64 26.32 16.39
N LYS A 32 -17.33 25.77 17.57
CA LYS A 32 -16.66 24.48 17.71
C LYS A 32 -17.57 23.42 17.09
N SER A 33 -17.14 22.82 15.99
CA SER A 33 -17.78 21.62 15.44
C SER A 33 -17.48 20.46 16.39
N SER A 34 -18.51 19.91 17.05
CA SER A 34 -18.36 18.73 17.90
C SER A 34 -18.26 17.47 17.03
N LEU A 35 -17.09 17.28 16.41
CA LEU A 35 -16.71 16.06 15.67
C LEU A 35 -16.41 14.88 16.61
N ASN A 36 -17.19 14.73 17.68
CA ASN A 36 -17.14 13.60 18.60
C ASN A 36 -18.58 13.17 18.94
N ARG A 37 -19.28 12.60 17.97
CA ARG A 37 -20.41 11.71 18.26
C ARG A 37 -20.00 10.29 17.88
N ARG A 38 -19.38 9.58 18.83
CA ARG A 38 -19.28 8.13 18.78
C ARG A 38 -20.60 7.59 19.32
N ILE A 39 -21.32 6.82 18.51
CA ILE A 39 -22.52 6.09 18.95
C ILE A 39 -22.04 4.89 19.75
N SER A 40 -22.52 4.73 20.98
CA SER A 40 -22.25 3.56 21.81
C SER A 40 -23.09 2.38 21.31
N ASN A 41 -22.47 1.36 20.73
CA ASN A 41 -23.12 0.06 20.57
C ASN A 41 -23.13 -0.63 21.94
N SER A 42 -24.18 -0.39 22.72
CA SER A 42 -24.45 -1.18 23.92
C SER A 42 -25.02 -2.53 23.50
N SER A 43 -24.14 -3.46 23.14
CA SER A 43 -24.49 -4.88 23.07
C SER A 43 -24.57 -5.40 24.50
N MET A 44 -25.66 -5.08 25.19
CA MET A 44 -26.00 -5.74 26.45
C MET A 44 -26.38 -7.18 26.14
N VAL A 45 -25.49 -8.09 26.49
CA VAL A 45 -25.83 -9.47 26.77
C VAL A 45 -26.63 -9.50 28.07
N SER A 46 -27.94 -9.67 27.95
CA SER A 46 -28.76 -10.16 29.06
C SER A 46 -29.85 -11.06 28.49
N ASN A 47 -29.71 -12.34 28.80
CA ASN A 47 -30.79 -13.32 28.77
C ASN A 47 -31.90 -12.81 29.71
N ASP A 48 -33.14 -12.67 29.23
CA ASP A 48 -34.24 -13.55 29.63
C ASP A 48 -35.57 -13.14 28.97
N THR A 49 -36.22 -14.15 28.40
CA THR A 49 -37.63 -14.39 28.14
C THR A 49 -38.66 -13.30 28.55
N GLN A 50 -39.52 -12.85 27.63
CA GLN A 50 -41.00 -13.03 27.65
C GLN A 50 -41.73 -12.37 26.43
N LYS A 51 -42.58 -13.22 25.84
CA LYS A 51 -43.66 -13.12 24.84
C LYS A 51 -44.47 -11.79 24.78
N ILE A 52 -44.93 -11.39 23.57
CA ILE A 52 -46.34 -11.10 23.16
C ILE A 52 -46.41 -10.30 21.82
N ILE A 53 -47.01 -10.96 20.82
CA ILE A 53 -47.96 -10.52 19.74
C ILE A 53 -47.56 -9.49 18.67
N ALA A 54 -47.55 -10.03 17.43
CA ALA A 54 -47.92 -9.54 16.10
C ALA A 54 -48.08 -8.03 15.81
N ASN A 55 -47.41 -7.58 14.74
CA ASN A 55 -48.04 -6.89 13.62
C ASN A 55 -47.26 -7.16 12.33
N ASP A 56 -48.04 -7.38 11.27
CA ASP A 56 -47.68 -7.55 9.87
C ASP A 56 -47.28 -6.20 9.26
N ASP A 57 -46.17 -6.13 8.51
CA ASP A 57 -46.07 -5.38 7.24
C ASP A 57 -44.68 -5.60 6.60
N ASN A 58 -44.70 -6.42 5.56
CA ASN A 58 -44.15 -6.16 4.22
C ASN A 58 -42.81 -5.42 4.02
N GLY A 59 -41.90 -6.02 3.23
CA GLY A 59 -40.79 -5.28 2.59
C GLY A 59 -39.37 -5.86 2.68
N LYS A 60 -39.19 -7.19 2.69
CA LYS A 60 -37.84 -7.81 2.53
C LYS A 60 -37.42 -7.86 1.06
N MET A 61 -36.75 -6.82 0.56
CA MET A 61 -35.89 -6.93 -0.62
C MET A 61 -34.54 -7.51 -0.19
N GLY A 62 -34.45 -8.83 -0.13
CA GLY A 62 -33.16 -9.51 -0.07
C GLY A 62 -32.47 -9.48 -1.45
N PRO A 63 -31.12 -9.51 -1.51
CA PRO A 63 -30.40 -9.54 -2.78
C PRO A 63 -30.69 -10.84 -3.54
N PRO A 64 -30.68 -10.82 -4.89
CA PRO A 64 -31.03 -11.98 -5.70
C PRO A 64 -30.04 -13.12 -5.50
N ARG A 65 -30.57 -14.33 -5.29
CA ARG A 65 -29.81 -15.58 -5.19
C ARG A 65 -29.31 -15.98 -6.57
N LEU A 66 -28.00 -16.11 -6.73
CA LEU A 66 -27.37 -16.67 -7.93
C LEU A 66 -27.74 -18.16 -8.07
N ALA A 67 -28.20 -18.54 -9.26
CA ALA A 67 -28.54 -19.93 -9.59
C ALA A 67 -27.27 -20.79 -9.77
N PRO A 68 -27.31 -22.10 -9.44
CA PRO A 68 -26.21 -23.01 -9.73
C PRO A 68 -26.27 -23.49 -11.19
N MET A 69 -25.33 -23.07 -12.04
CA MET A 69 -25.13 -23.70 -13.34
C MET A 69 -24.30 -24.97 -13.17
N LYS A 70 -24.84 -26.10 -13.61
CA LYS A 70 -24.13 -27.38 -13.76
C LYS A 70 -23.78 -27.62 -15.24
N SER A 71 -22.64 -28.26 -15.45
CA SER A 71 -22.16 -28.95 -16.66
C SER A 71 -21.80 -28.01 -17.84
N THR A 72 -20.79 -28.25 -18.67
CA THR A 72 -20.09 -29.49 -19.05
C THR A 72 -18.72 -29.08 -19.62
N GLY A 73 -17.75 -29.97 -19.59
CA GLY A 73 -16.35 -29.67 -19.89
C GLY A 73 -16.04 -29.19 -21.31
N SER A 74 -14.90 -28.53 -21.44
CA SER A 74 -14.11 -28.52 -22.67
C SER A 74 -12.64 -28.50 -22.28
N SER A 75 -11.99 -29.64 -22.49
CA SER A 75 -10.56 -29.83 -22.46
C SER A 75 -9.94 -29.14 -23.68
N VAL A 76 -9.26 -28.02 -23.47
CA VAL A 76 -8.27 -27.51 -24.41
C VAL A 76 -6.98 -27.28 -23.64
N SER A 77 -6.05 -28.20 -23.83
CA SER A 77 -4.65 -28.06 -23.46
C SER A 77 -4.08 -26.88 -24.24
N THR A 78 -3.88 -25.76 -23.58
CA THR A 78 -2.92 -24.74 -24.02
C THR A 78 -1.73 -24.89 -23.11
N ALA A 79 -0.63 -25.41 -23.66
CA ALA A 79 0.66 -25.52 -23.00
C ALA A 79 1.06 -24.16 -22.44
N ALA A 80 0.98 -24.02 -21.12
CA ALA A 80 1.64 -22.93 -20.42
C ALA A 80 3.15 -23.22 -20.46
N PRO A 81 4.01 -22.23 -20.75
CA PRO A 81 5.44 -22.40 -20.57
C PRO A 81 5.70 -22.65 -19.09
N ASP A 82 6.50 -23.68 -18.81
CA ASP A 82 7.01 -24.00 -17.48
C ASP A 82 7.59 -22.74 -16.84
N ILE A 83 6.84 -22.16 -15.91
CA ILE A 83 7.39 -21.18 -14.96
C ILE A 83 8.29 -22.01 -14.04
N CYS A 84 9.57 -21.93 -14.35
CA CYS A 84 10.73 -22.38 -13.59
C CYS A 84 10.42 -22.69 -12.12
N ASN A 85 10.25 -23.98 -11.85
CA ASN A 85 10.31 -24.58 -10.51
C ASN A 85 11.76 -24.47 -10.00
N ILE A 86 12.18 -23.27 -9.62
CA ILE A 86 13.42 -23.04 -8.88
C ILE A 86 13.13 -23.53 -7.48
N SER A 87 13.77 -24.65 -7.12
CA SER A 87 13.83 -25.14 -5.74
C SER A 87 14.09 -23.94 -4.81
N PRO A 88 13.17 -23.60 -3.88
CA PRO A 88 13.37 -22.46 -3.00
C PRO A 88 14.53 -22.79 -2.07
N GLN A 89 15.70 -22.26 -2.40
CA GLN A 89 16.81 -22.27 -1.45
C GLN A 89 16.35 -21.47 -0.23
N PRO A 90 16.55 -21.98 1.00
CA PRO A 90 16.18 -21.25 2.19
C PRO A 90 16.99 -19.95 2.23
N ILE A 91 16.31 -18.81 2.09
CA ILE A 91 16.96 -17.51 2.17
C ILE A 91 17.20 -17.21 3.63
N GLU A 92 18.47 -17.09 3.98
CA GLU A 92 18.89 -16.76 5.32
C GLU A 92 18.86 -15.24 5.53
N LEU A 93 18.32 -14.81 6.68
CA LEU A 93 18.28 -13.40 7.06
C LEU A 93 19.68 -12.79 7.18
N SER A 94 20.65 -13.56 7.64
CA SER A 94 22.07 -13.20 7.73
C SER A 94 22.61 -12.69 6.40
N THR A 95 22.40 -13.44 5.32
CA THR A 95 22.83 -13.09 3.96
C THR A 95 22.16 -11.80 3.49
N VAL A 96 20.85 -11.65 3.73
CA VAL A 96 20.11 -10.44 3.35
C VAL A 96 20.67 -9.21 4.06
N LEU A 97 20.87 -9.29 5.37
CA LEU A 97 21.38 -8.19 6.17
C LEU A 97 22.82 -7.83 5.78
N GLU A 98 23.68 -8.82 5.55
CA GLU A 98 25.05 -8.60 5.09
C GLU A 98 25.07 -7.84 3.76
N ASN A 99 24.29 -8.27 2.78
CA ASN A 99 24.19 -7.62 1.47
C ASN A 99 23.72 -6.15 1.60
N LEU A 100 22.72 -5.90 2.44
CA LEU A 100 22.23 -4.54 2.70
C LEU A 100 23.27 -3.69 3.43
N GLN A 101 24.00 -4.25 4.39
CA GLN A 101 25.08 -3.55 5.10
C GLN A 101 26.26 -3.23 4.19
N LEU A 102 26.64 -4.15 3.29
CA LEU A 102 27.65 -3.89 2.27
C LEU A 102 27.23 -2.74 1.36
N THR A 103 25.97 -2.74 0.91
CA THR A 103 25.41 -1.65 0.11
C THR A 103 25.43 -0.32 0.86
N ILE A 104 25.13 -0.30 2.17
CA ILE A 104 25.23 0.92 2.99
C ILE A 104 26.68 1.41 3.05
N LYS A 105 27.64 0.54 3.33
CA LYS A 105 29.06 0.89 3.42
C LYS A 105 29.62 1.45 2.09
N GLU A 106 29.16 0.90 0.97
CA GLU A 106 29.52 1.38 -0.37
C GLU A 106 28.99 2.80 -0.63
N LEU A 107 27.72 3.06 -0.30
CA LEU A 107 27.06 4.33 -0.60
C LEU A 107 27.39 5.44 0.40
N TYR A 108 27.65 5.06 1.66
CA TYR A 108 27.85 5.96 2.78
C TYR A 108 29.12 5.56 3.54
N PRO A 109 30.31 5.91 3.01
CA PRO A 109 31.58 5.61 3.67
C PRO A 109 31.72 6.33 5.03
N ASN A 110 31.02 7.45 5.20
CA ASN A 110 30.94 8.18 6.46
C ASN A 110 29.58 7.89 7.14
N ASP A 111 29.62 7.15 8.24
CA ASP A 111 28.43 6.67 8.95
C ASP A 111 27.66 7.77 9.74
N ASP A 112 28.12 9.01 9.69
CA ASP A 112 27.61 10.15 10.48
C ASP A 112 26.36 10.80 9.88
N GLU A 113 25.91 10.32 8.71
CA GLU A 113 24.75 10.88 8.04
C GLU A 113 23.44 10.50 8.76
N LYS A 114 22.56 11.49 8.97
CA LYS A 114 21.22 11.26 9.53
C LYS A 114 20.42 10.25 8.70
N GLU A 115 20.64 10.22 7.39
CA GLU A 115 20.00 9.27 6.47
C GLU A 115 20.42 7.83 6.78
N VAL A 116 21.72 7.57 6.96
CA VAL A 116 22.25 6.25 7.30
C VAL A 116 21.67 5.72 8.60
N ASN A 117 21.59 6.57 9.62
CA ASN A 117 21.00 6.21 10.91
C ASN A 117 19.51 5.83 10.79
N GLU A 118 18.74 6.57 9.98
CA GLU A 118 17.33 6.24 9.72
C GLU A 118 17.18 4.95 8.91
N ILE A 119 18.04 4.72 7.92
CA ILE A 119 18.11 3.46 7.16
C ILE A 119 18.35 2.29 8.10
N LYS A 120 19.42 2.35 8.92
CA LYS A 120 19.77 1.30 9.91
C LYS A 120 18.63 1.04 10.87
N ARG A 121 17.99 2.09 11.40
CA ARG A 121 16.83 1.96 12.30
C ARG A 121 15.68 1.19 11.65
N ARG A 122 15.35 1.50 10.39
CA ARG A 122 14.27 0.81 9.65
C ARG A 122 14.63 -0.61 9.27
N LEU A 123 15.89 -0.89 8.92
CA LEU A 123 16.36 -2.25 8.70
C LEU A 123 16.27 -3.09 9.98
N GLY A 124 16.53 -2.51 11.16
CA GLY A 124 16.30 -3.19 12.43
C GLY A 124 14.83 -3.54 12.68
N LEU A 125 13.87 -2.73 12.20
CA LEU A 125 12.44 -3.09 12.26
C LEU A 125 12.11 -4.25 11.31
N MET A 126 12.67 -4.23 10.10
CA MET A 126 12.53 -5.32 9.14
C MET A 126 13.08 -6.63 9.69
N GLU A 127 14.30 -6.60 10.26
CA GLU A 127 14.95 -7.75 10.92
C GLU A 127 14.07 -8.30 12.05
N LYS A 128 13.56 -7.41 12.92
CA LYS A 128 12.66 -7.81 14.00
C LYS A 128 11.41 -8.54 13.48
N LEU A 129 10.76 -8.01 12.44
CA LEU A 129 9.57 -8.64 11.85
C LEU A 129 9.88 -9.99 11.21
N TRP A 130 11.07 -10.15 10.62
CA TRP A 130 11.53 -11.43 10.09
C TRP A 130 11.71 -12.46 11.21
N ASN A 131 12.35 -12.07 12.32
CA ASN A 131 12.60 -12.95 13.47
C ASN A 131 11.31 -13.30 14.25
N GLU A 132 10.30 -12.43 14.22
CA GLU A 132 8.95 -12.72 14.73
C GLU A 132 8.13 -13.63 13.80
N ASP A 133 8.73 -14.12 12.70
CA ASP A 133 8.11 -14.92 11.64
C ASP A 133 6.83 -14.31 11.04
N LYS A 134 6.77 -12.97 11.02
CA LYS A 134 5.65 -12.22 10.43
C LYS A 134 5.76 -12.06 8.92
N PHE A 135 6.86 -12.51 8.33
CA PHE A 135 7.10 -12.40 6.90
C PHE A 135 6.68 -13.69 6.18
N PRO A 136 5.69 -13.62 5.27
CA PRO A 136 5.42 -14.68 4.32
C PRO A 136 6.68 -15.03 3.51
N THR A 137 6.76 -16.28 3.05
CA THR A 137 7.87 -16.77 2.22
C THR A 137 8.12 -15.88 1.01
N ASP A 138 7.06 -15.37 0.36
CA ASP A 138 7.19 -14.47 -0.79
C ASP A 138 7.94 -13.17 -0.47
N ILE A 139 7.71 -12.59 0.72
CA ILE A 139 8.47 -11.41 1.18
C ILE A 139 9.94 -11.78 1.36
N LYS A 140 10.21 -12.94 1.97
CA LYS A 140 11.57 -13.43 2.22
C LYS A 140 12.33 -13.65 0.89
N LEU A 141 11.66 -14.26 -0.09
CA LEU A 141 12.16 -14.44 -1.46
C LEU A 141 12.51 -13.13 -2.14
N LYS A 142 11.52 -12.25 -2.28
CA LYS A 142 11.71 -10.96 -2.95
C LYS A 142 12.75 -10.08 -2.25
N LEU A 143 12.84 -10.13 -0.92
CA LEU A 143 13.85 -9.37 -0.19
C LEU A 143 15.27 -9.92 -0.41
N GLY A 144 15.41 -11.24 -0.49
CA GLY A 144 16.66 -11.87 -0.92
C GLY A 144 17.10 -11.38 -2.29
N ASP A 145 16.20 -11.42 -3.25
CA ASP A 145 16.46 -10.95 -4.62
C ASP A 145 16.78 -9.46 -4.68
N ILE A 146 16.09 -8.61 -3.91
CA ILE A 146 16.42 -7.18 -3.79
C ILE A 146 17.83 -7.01 -3.21
N SER A 147 18.18 -7.73 -2.15
CA SER A 147 19.50 -7.61 -1.52
C SER A 147 20.64 -7.99 -2.47
N LYS A 148 20.42 -9.03 -3.28
CA LYS A 148 21.37 -9.47 -4.31
C LYS A 148 21.42 -8.49 -5.48
N GLY A 149 20.26 -8.06 -5.99
CA GLY A 149 20.17 -7.09 -7.08
C GLY A 149 20.82 -5.75 -6.74
N LEU A 150 20.76 -5.34 -5.47
CA LEU A 150 21.49 -4.16 -4.99
C LEU A 150 23.00 -4.33 -5.13
N LEU A 151 23.57 -5.50 -4.86
CA LEU A 151 25.01 -5.75 -5.07
C LEU A 151 25.39 -5.80 -6.56
N GLU A 152 24.53 -6.42 -7.37
CA GLU A 152 24.73 -6.60 -8.81
C GLU A 152 24.43 -5.34 -9.63
N ASN A 153 24.03 -4.24 -8.98
CA ASN A 153 23.59 -2.99 -9.62
C ASN A 153 22.34 -3.14 -10.53
N ASP A 154 21.54 -4.19 -10.34
CA ASP A 154 20.27 -4.36 -11.05
C ASP A 154 19.14 -3.55 -10.40
N LEU A 155 19.21 -2.23 -10.58
CA LEU A 155 18.29 -1.29 -9.94
C LEU A 155 16.86 -1.38 -10.49
N ILE A 156 16.70 -1.82 -11.74
CA ILE A 156 15.38 -1.96 -12.39
C ILE A 156 14.62 -3.12 -11.75
N ASN A 157 15.27 -4.28 -11.61
CA ASN A 157 14.66 -5.43 -10.94
C ASN A 157 14.36 -5.12 -9.47
N CYS A 158 15.30 -4.48 -8.76
CA CYS A 158 15.06 -4.02 -7.39
C CYS A 158 13.81 -3.15 -7.27
N ASP A 159 13.62 -2.16 -8.15
CA ASP A 159 12.44 -1.30 -8.13
C ASP A 159 11.14 -2.06 -8.46
N ASN A 160 11.19 -3.06 -9.33
CA ASN A 160 10.02 -3.89 -9.66
C ASN A 160 9.60 -4.76 -8.48
N LEU A 161 10.57 -5.43 -7.82
CA LEU A 161 10.32 -6.24 -6.62
C LEU A 161 9.82 -5.37 -5.45
N GLN A 162 10.45 -4.21 -5.25
CA GLN A 162 10.04 -3.22 -4.26
C GLN A 162 8.58 -2.78 -4.48
N ARG A 163 8.19 -2.49 -5.72
CA ARG A 163 6.82 -2.14 -6.08
C ARG A 163 5.84 -3.29 -5.87
N SER A 164 6.19 -4.51 -6.30
CA SER A 164 5.35 -5.70 -6.05
C SER A 164 5.09 -5.89 -4.55
N LEU A 165 6.13 -5.82 -3.72
CA LEU A 165 5.96 -5.92 -2.26
C LEU A 165 5.03 -4.84 -1.69
N MET A 166 5.07 -3.63 -2.25
CA MET A 166 4.21 -2.54 -1.83
C MET A 166 2.77 -2.65 -2.32
N VAL A 167 2.50 -3.45 -3.35
CA VAL A 167 1.14 -3.75 -3.83
C VAL A 167 0.53 -4.87 -3.00
N ASP A 168 1.28 -5.95 -2.79
CA ASP A 168 0.75 -7.18 -2.18
C ASP A 168 0.79 -7.12 -0.64
N TYR A 169 1.78 -6.43 -0.07
CA TYR A 169 2.09 -6.48 1.37
C TYR A 169 2.29 -5.09 2.00
N THR A 170 1.55 -4.08 1.54
CA THR A 170 1.70 -2.67 1.99
C THR A 170 1.72 -2.53 3.51
N ALA A 171 0.82 -3.20 4.23
CA ALA A 171 0.70 -3.08 5.69
C ALA A 171 1.94 -3.58 6.44
N LEU A 172 2.60 -4.62 5.93
CA LEU A 172 3.81 -5.19 6.51
C LEU A 172 5.08 -4.43 6.08
N CYS A 173 5.11 -3.96 4.83
CA CYS A 173 6.31 -3.39 4.23
C CYS A 173 6.48 -1.88 4.49
N SER A 174 5.38 -1.12 4.54
CA SER A 174 5.40 0.35 4.50
C SER A 174 6.34 1.02 5.51
N THR A 175 6.42 0.48 6.74
CA THR A 175 7.20 1.04 7.84
C THR A 175 8.71 1.04 7.55
N TRP A 176 9.24 -0.04 6.98
CA TRP A 176 10.68 -0.23 6.75
C TRP A 176 11.09 -0.08 5.28
N MET A 177 10.19 -0.30 4.32
CA MET A 177 10.49 -0.26 2.88
C MET A 177 11.04 1.08 2.38
N ALA A 178 10.81 2.18 3.10
CA ALA A 178 11.45 3.45 2.77
C ALA A 178 12.98 3.38 2.81
N ALA A 179 13.58 2.57 3.70
CA ALA A 179 15.02 2.37 3.73
C ALA A 179 15.53 1.70 2.45
N ILE A 180 14.83 0.66 1.98
CA ILE A 180 15.16 0.00 0.71
C ILE A 180 15.04 0.97 -0.46
N ARG A 181 13.98 1.78 -0.51
CA ARG A 181 13.82 2.82 -1.54
C ARG A 181 14.95 3.85 -1.51
N SER A 182 15.38 4.29 -0.32
CA SER A 182 16.55 5.17 -0.19
C SER A 182 17.81 4.51 -0.75
N LEU A 183 18.07 3.25 -0.42
CA LEU A 183 19.24 2.52 -0.94
C LEU A 183 19.24 2.43 -2.47
N ILE A 184 18.11 2.05 -3.09
CA ILE A 184 17.99 1.97 -4.55
C ILE A 184 18.26 3.34 -5.19
N ASN A 185 17.65 4.40 -4.65
CA ASN A 185 17.80 5.75 -5.18
C ASN A 185 19.22 6.29 -4.99
N SER A 186 19.85 6.05 -3.85
CA SER A 186 21.23 6.46 -3.58
C SER A 186 22.21 5.71 -4.48
N LYS A 187 21.97 4.42 -4.74
CA LYS A 187 22.77 3.64 -5.69
C LYS A 187 22.62 4.14 -7.13
N ARG A 188 21.41 4.49 -7.56
CA ARG A 188 21.16 5.13 -8.87
C ARG A 188 21.96 6.43 -9.03
N LYS A 189 21.90 7.31 -8.03
CA LYS A 189 22.66 8.57 -8.02
C LYS A 189 24.18 8.34 -8.04
N ASN A 190 24.66 7.30 -7.38
CA ASN A 190 26.09 6.96 -7.38
C ASN A 190 26.54 6.49 -8.77
N GLN A 191 25.75 5.65 -9.44
CA GLN A 191 26.00 5.19 -10.81
C GLN A 191 26.00 6.35 -11.82
N GLU A 192 25.09 7.32 -11.68
CA GLU A 192 25.08 8.52 -12.51
C GLU A 192 26.38 9.32 -12.37
N LYS A 193 26.86 9.54 -11.14
CA LYS A 193 28.13 10.24 -10.87
C LYS A 193 29.35 9.52 -11.46
N LEU A 194 29.36 8.19 -11.41
CA LEU A 194 30.46 7.38 -11.97
C LEU A 194 30.49 7.44 -13.50
N ASN A 195 29.34 7.54 -14.16
CA ASN A 195 29.25 7.64 -15.62
C ASN A 195 29.61 9.05 -16.16
N GLU A 196 29.54 10.07 -15.31
CA GLU A 196 29.88 11.46 -15.64
C GLU A 196 31.35 11.82 -15.36
N SER A 197 32.11 10.95 -14.66
CA SER A 197 33.52 11.16 -14.28
C SER A 197 34.48 10.42 -15.20
#